data_AF-A0A0C9VNL0-F1
#
_entry.id   AF-A0A0C9VNL0-F1
#
_cell.length_a   1.000
_cell.length_b   1.000
_cell.length_c   1.000
_cell.angle_alpha   90.00
_cell.angle_beta   90.00
_cell.angle_gamma   90.00
#
_symmetry.space_group_name_H-M   'P 1'
#
loop_
_entity.id
_entity.type
_entity.pdbx_description
1 polymer ?
#
loop_
_entity_poly.entity_id
_entity_poly.type
_entity_poly.pdbx_seq_one_letter_code
_entity_poly.pdbx_strand_id
1 'polypeptide(L)'
;FKREVYHKVLHVILKSIRKRSHHGDTLECGDRIRRVLYPGFLIHSVDGEEGCSTCGTRGANANHPCPKCLAAKEELTQLSKDFAPRLQLEVRVIFEKAKKIISSTARMSLLRGFGLHFVKNTFWKINNSSPYEVYSYDIPHSFDIGEWSKHLWPLLLEVLKPLKNKISRSMRKIPRWRGLKHFSAAAEIDFADDNSFRDILKCIVPCIVQLLPSNSSLVQCIRICDILRSLAGFRVISEKHMDIYRTFLVKYEKCCKKVTQDHGKKFQYPKHHNLVHLPDDIENKGCTENYST
;
A
#
# COMPACT_ATOMS: atom_id res chain seq x y z
N PHE A 1 -19.43 -15.05 2.11
CA PHE A 1 -19.20 -15.55 3.48
C PHE A 1 -18.15 -14.76 4.28
N LYS A 2 -16.82 -14.98 4.17
CA LYS A 2 -15.80 -14.30 5.04
C LYS A 2 -16.00 -12.76 5.16
N ARG A 3 -16.17 -12.07 4.04
CA ARG A 3 -16.39 -10.60 3.99
C ARG A 3 -17.73 -10.17 4.60
N GLU A 4 -18.78 -10.98 4.45
CA GLU A 4 -20.07 -10.69 5.08
C GLU A 4 -19.98 -10.82 6.60
N VAL A 5 -19.26 -11.84 7.09
CA VAL A 5 -18.97 -12.00 8.52
C VAL A 5 -18.15 -10.80 9.02
N TYR A 6 -17.09 -10.42 8.30
CA TYR A 6 -16.27 -9.23 8.61
C TYR A 6 -17.13 -7.97 8.81
N HIS A 7 -17.99 -7.63 7.84
CA HIS A 7 -18.87 -6.46 7.99
C HIS A 7 -19.95 -6.64 9.06
N LYS A 8 -20.45 -7.85 9.32
CA LYS A 8 -21.43 -8.11 10.41
C LYS A 8 -20.79 -7.95 11.79
N VAL A 9 -19.56 -8.42 11.98
CA VAL A 9 -18.82 -8.25 13.24
C VAL A 9 -18.51 -6.77 13.47
N LEU A 10 -17.96 -6.09 12.47
CA LEU A 10 -17.70 -4.65 12.56
C LEU A 10 -18.99 -3.83 12.73
N HIS A 11 -20.13 -4.32 12.23
CA HIS A 11 -21.43 -3.70 12.50
C HIS A 11 -21.76 -3.60 13.98
N VAL A 12 -21.42 -4.65 14.73
CA VAL A 12 -21.61 -4.73 16.19
C VAL A 12 -20.59 -3.85 16.90
N ILE A 13 -19.30 -3.96 16.53
CA ILE A 13 -18.21 -3.18 17.12
C ILE A 13 -18.46 -1.67 16.97
N LEU A 14 -18.83 -1.23 15.77
CA LEU A 14 -19.02 0.18 15.43
C LEU A 14 -20.41 0.70 15.85
N LYS A 15 -21.21 -0.07 16.59
CA LYS A 15 -22.59 0.30 16.95
C LYS A 15 -22.66 1.61 17.74
N SER A 16 -21.75 1.82 18.68
CA SER A 16 -21.70 2.99 19.55
C SER A 16 -21.42 4.29 18.79
N ILE A 17 -20.53 4.24 17.79
CA ILE A 17 -20.11 5.43 17.04
C ILE A 17 -21.13 5.84 15.97
N ARG A 18 -21.94 4.91 15.47
CA ARG A 18 -22.88 5.20 14.36
C ARG A 18 -23.80 6.36 14.68
N LYS A 19 -24.57 6.31 15.77
CA LYS A 19 -25.50 7.39 16.11
C LYS A 19 -24.77 8.71 16.37
N ARG A 20 -23.64 8.65 17.08
CA ARG A 20 -22.82 9.83 17.43
C ARG A 20 -22.22 10.50 16.19
N SER A 21 -21.83 9.74 15.17
CA SER A 21 -21.29 10.31 13.93
C SER A 21 -22.28 11.23 13.20
N HIS A 22 -23.60 10.96 13.31
CA HIS A 22 -24.64 11.77 12.67
C HIS A 22 -25.10 12.95 13.52
N HIS A 23 -25.20 12.77 14.84
CA HIS A 23 -25.82 13.75 15.73
C HIS A 23 -24.84 14.52 16.61
N GLY A 24 -23.57 14.10 16.63
CA GLY A 24 -22.57 14.59 17.56
C GLY A 24 -22.75 14.00 18.95
N ASP A 25 -21.75 14.25 19.79
CA ASP A 25 -21.78 13.98 21.23
C ASP A 25 -21.06 15.11 21.97
N THR A 26 -21.57 15.50 23.13
CA THR A 26 -20.97 16.59 23.90
C THR A 26 -19.85 16.04 24.76
N LEU A 27 -18.63 16.51 24.52
CA LEU A 27 -17.43 16.06 25.22
C LEU A 27 -16.67 17.26 25.78
N GLU A 28 -16.14 17.10 27.00
CA GLU A 28 -15.18 18.04 27.56
C GLU A 28 -13.80 17.75 26.97
N CYS A 29 -13.23 18.72 26.27
CA CYS A 29 -11.92 18.57 25.62
C CYS A 29 -10.78 18.81 26.62
N GLY A 30 -9.53 18.55 26.19
CA GLY A 30 -8.34 18.69 27.05
C GLY A 30 -8.09 20.11 27.60
N ASP A 31 -8.71 21.13 27.00
CA ASP A 31 -8.71 22.52 27.45
C ASP A 31 -9.88 22.86 28.38
N ARG A 32 -10.64 21.85 28.85
CA ARG A 32 -11.83 21.97 29.70
C ARG A 32 -13.02 22.69 29.06
N ILE A 33 -12.98 22.92 27.75
CA ILE A 33 -14.11 23.49 27.00
C ILE A 33 -14.96 22.34 26.45
N ARG A 34 -16.28 22.41 26.69
CA ARG A 34 -17.24 21.46 26.13
C ARG A 34 -17.51 21.77 24.67
N ARG A 35 -17.38 20.74 23.81
CA ARG A 35 -17.64 20.83 22.38
C ARG A 35 -18.55 19.69 21.94
N VAL A 36 -19.34 19.92 20.89
CA VAL A 36 -20.06 18.85 20.20
C VAL A 36 -19.12 18.26 19.15
N LEU A 37 -18.71 17.01 19.34
CA LEU A 37 -17.80 16.29 18.45
C LEU A 37 -18.56 15.24 17.66
N TYR A 38 -18.22 15.10 16.38
CA TYR A 38 -18.85 14.14 15.46
C TYR A 38 -17.84 13.04 15.10
N PRO A 39 -17.84 11.91 15.82
CA PRO A 39 -16.83 10.87 15.61
C PRO A 39 -16.91 10.29 14.19
N GLY A 40 -15.74 10.00 13.64
CA GLY A 40 -15.52 9.24 12.42
C GLY A 40 -14.32 8.32 12.60
N PHE A 41 -13.97 7.56 11.57
CA PHE A 41 -12.73 6.80 11.46
C PHE A 41 -11.92 7.38 10.31
N LEU A 42 -10.89 8.18 10.61
CA LEU A 42 -10.13 8.94 9.61
C LEU A 42 -8.92 8.17 9.06
N ILE A 43 -8.44 7.21 9.85
CA ILE A 43 -7.30 6.36 9.54
C ILE A 43 -7.74 4.91 9.74
N HIS A 44 -7.54 4.09 8.72
CA HIS A 44 -7.69 2.65 8.79
C HIS A 44 -6.39 2.00 8.32
N SER A 45 -5.58 1.63 9.31
CA SER A 45 -4.28 0.98 9.17
C SER A 45 -4.48 -0.53 9.21
N VAL A 46 -4.53 -1.13 8.04
CA VAL A 46 -4.77 -2.57 7.86
C VAL A 46 -3.98 -3.07 6.65
N ASP A 47 -3.70 -4.36 6.62
CA ASP A 47 -3.02 -4.95 5.47
C ASP A 47 -3.89 -4.89 4.19
N GLY A 48 -3.29 -5.24 3.05
CA GLY A 48 -3.98 -5.17 1.76
C GLY A 48 -5.20 -6.10 1.63
N GLU A 49 -5.23 -7.25 2.31
CA GLU A 49 -6.38 -8.17 2.25
C GLU A 49 -7.55 -7.63 3.08
N GLU A 50 -7.27 -7.13 4.27
CA GLU A 50 -8.26 -6.49 5.13
C GLU A 50 -8.73 -5.16 4.52
N GLY A 51 -7.84 -4.38 3.90
CA GLY A 51 -8.21 -3.20 3.12
C GLY A 51 -9.17 -3.51 1.98
N CYS A 52 -8.97 -4.61 1.26
CA CYS A 52 -9.93 -5.10 0.26
C CYS A 52 -11.27 -5.48 0.90
N SER A 53 -11.25 -6.09 2.08
CA SER A 53 -12.47 -6.43 2.83
C SER A 53 -13.21 -5.18 3.30
N THR A 54 -12.50 -4.18 3.81
CA THR A 54 -13.04 -2.88 4.22
C THR A 54 -13.69 -2.12 3.08
N CYS A 55 -13.06 -2.07 1.91
CA CYS A 55 -13.60 -1.40 0.72
C CYS A 55 -14.57 -2.28 -0.08
N GLY A 56 -14.73 -3.55 0.27
CA GLY A 56 -15.56 -4.50 -0.48
C GLY A 56 -15.02 -4.81 -1.89
N THR A 57 -13.72 -4.65 -2.12
CA THR A 57 -13.07 -4.93 -3.41
C THR A 57 -12.58 -6.38 -3.51
N ARG A 58 -12.38 -6.84 -4.74
CA ARG A 58 -11.95 -8.23 -5.06
C ARG A 58 -10.42 -8.43 -4.97
N GLY A 59 -9.66 -7.40 -4.63
CA GLY A 59 -8.20 -7.44 -4.55
C GLY A 59 -7.53 -7.78 -5.88
N ALA A 60 -6.36 -8.42 -5.84
CA ALA A 60 -5.46 -8.61 -6.99
C ALA A 60 -6.09 -9.29 -8.23
N ASN A 61 -7.16 -10.08 -8.05
CA ASN A 61 -7.84 -10.78 -9.13
C ASN A 61 -8.97 -9.98 -9.78
N ALA A 62 -9.18 -8.72 -9.37
CA ALA A 62 -10.20 -7.85 -9.94
C ALA A 62 -9.74 -7.18 -11.24
N ASN A 63 -10.70 -6.76 -12.07
CA ASN A 63 -10.44 -5.84 -13.18
C ASN A 63 -9.98 -4.47 -12.67
N HIS A 64 -10.48 -4.05 -11.49
CA HIS A 64 -10.07 -2.83 -10.80
C HIS A 64 -9.65 -3.19 -9.36
N PRO A 65 -8.38 -3.56 -9.13
CA PRO A 65 -7.97 -4.22 -7.89
C PRO A 65 -7.65 -3.25 -6.75
N CYS A 66 -7.48 -1.95 -7.03
CA CYS A 66 -7.18 -0.96 -6.00
C CYS A 66 -8.41 -0.68 -5.10
N PRO A 67 -8.25 -0.67 -3.76
CA PRO A 67 -9.29 -0.22 -2.82
C PRO A 67 -9.59 1.28 -2.84
N LYS A 68 -8.64 2.11 -3.31
CA LYS A 68 -8.75 3.58 -3.28
C LYS A 68 -9.20 4.20 -4.61
N CYS A 69 -8.85 3.59 -5.75
CA CYS A 69 -9.12 4.15 -7.07
C CYS A 69 -9.66 3.10 -8.06
N LEU A 70 -10.01 3.57 -9.26
CA LEU A 70 -10.55 2.78 -10.36
C LEU A 70 -9.49 2.32 -11.37
N ALA A 71 -8.20 2.29 -11.00
CA ALA A 71 -7.14 1.77 -11.87
C ALA A 71 -7.48 0.37 -12.40
N ALA A 72 -7.43 0.19 -13.72
CA ALA A 72 -7.58 -1.13 -14.30
C ALA A 72 -6.34 -1.98 -13.99
N LYS A 73 -6.51 -3.31 -14.02
CA LYS A 73 -5.44 -4.26 -13.68
C LYS A 73 -4.20 -4.05 -14.55
N GLU A 74 -4.39 -3.67 -15.81
CA GLU A 74 -3.38 -3.45 -16.84
C GLU A 74 -2.62 -2.14 -16.62
N GLU A 75 -3.17 -1.23 -15.82
CA GLU A 75 -2.64 0.10 -15.57
C GLU A 75 -1.90 0.21 -14.24
N LEU A 76 -1.83 -0.88 -13.45
CA LEU A 76 -1.18 -0.87 -12.13
C LEU A 76 0.30 -0.48 -12.16
N THR A 77 0.95 -0.58 -13.31
CA THR A 77 2.36 -0.19 -13.52
C THR A 77 2.54 1.27 -13.92
N GLN A 78 1.45 2.01 -14.18
CA GLN A 78 1.47 3.42 -14.58
C GLN A 78 1.47 4.30 -13.33
N LEU A 79 2.63 4.43 -12.69
CA LEU A 79 2.80 5.22 -11.47
C LEU A 79 2.77 6.73 -11.72
N SER A 80 2.92 7.16 -12.98
CA SER A 80 2.80 8.57 -13.39
C SER A 80 1.38 9.00 -13.74
N LYS A 81 0.40 8.09 -13.70
CA LYS A 81 -0.98 8.36 -14.10
C LYS A 81 -1.84 8.70 -12.89
N ASP A 82 -2.71 9.69 -13.05
CA ASP A 82 -3.77 9.96 -12.10
C ASP A 82 -4.98 9.05 -12.35
N PHE A 83 -5.50 8.47 -11.28
CA PHE A 83 -6.62 7.54 -11.35
C PHE A 83 -7.82 8.10 -10.61
N ALA A 84 -9.01 7.96 -11.21
CA ALA A 84 -10.25 8.37 -10.57
C ALA A 84 -10.42 7.63 -9.22
N PRO A 85 -10.66 8.36 -8.12
CA PRO A 85 -10.85 7.75 -6.81
C PRO A 85 -12.17 6.97 -6.76
N ARG A 86 -12.27 6.01 -5.84
CA ARG A 86 -13.53 5.35 -5.53
C ARG A 86 -14.36 6.22 -4.61
N LEU A 87 -15.42 6.81 -5.13
CA LEU A 87 -16.31 7.64 -4.34
C LEU A 87 -17.38 6.79 -3.65
N GLN A 88 -17.60 7.05 -2.35
CA GLN A 88 -18.56 6.28 -1.56
C GLN A 88 -19.97 6.33 -2.13
N LEU A 89 -20.41 7.47 -2.64
CA LEU A 89 -21.73 7.63 -3.25
C LEU A 89 -21.87 6.76 -4.49
N GLU A 90 -20.87 6.74 -5.36
CA GLU A 90 -20.88 5.94 -6.59
C GLU A 90 -20.91 4.44 -6.30
N VAL A 91 -20.08 3.99 -5.35
CA VAL A 91 -20.06 2.58 -4.97
C VAL A 91 -21.41 2.15 -4.35
N ARG A 92 -22.06 3.03 -3.57
CA ARG A 92 -23.42 2.77 -3.06
C ARG A 92 -24.45 2.69 -4.17
N VAL A 93 -24.39 3.55 -5.18
CA VAL A 93 -25.27 3.50 -6.36
C VAL A 93 -25.09 2.18 -7.11
N ILE A 94 -23.85 1.75 -7.33
CA ILE A 94 -23.54 0.46 -7.98
C ILE A 94 -24.11 -0.71 -7.15
N PHE A 95 -23.96 -0.67 -5.83
CA PHE A 95 -24.51 -1.70 -4.95
C PHE A 95 -26.04 -1.77 -5.02
N GLU A 96 -26.74 -0.64 -4.97
CA GLU A 96 -28.21 -0.62 -5.08
C GLU A 96 -28.70 -1.06 -6.46
N LYS A 97 -27.99 -0.72 -7.54
CA LYS A 97 -28.25 -1.29 -8.88
C LYS A 97 -28.08 -2.81 -8.87
N ALA A 98 -26.98 -3.30 -8.32
CA ALA A 98 -26.70 -4.74 -8.21
C ALA A 98 -27.75 -5.48 -7.38
N LYS A 99 -28.27 -4.86 -6.32
CA LYS A 99 -29.32 -5.43 -5.45
C LYS A 99 -30.64 -5.63 -6.18
N LYS A 100 -30.97 -4.79 -7.17
CA LYS A 100 -32.18 -4.90 -7.99
C LYS A 100 -32.10 -5.99 -9.07
N ILE A 101 -30.90 -6.50 -9.37
CA ILE A 101 -30.71 -7.55 -10.38
C ILE A 101 -31.05 -8.92 -9.78
N ILE A 102 -32.03 -9.59 -10.36
CA ILE A 102 -32.49 -10.93 -9.93
C ILE A 102 -31.44 -12.00 -10.31
N SER A 103 -30.94 -11.97 -11.55
CA SER A 103 -29.94 -12.93 -12.03
C SER A 103 -28.61 -12.77 -11.30
N SER A 104 -28.20 -13.81 -10.58
CA SER A 104 -26.91 -13.83 -9.88
C SER A 104 -25.73 -13.59 -10.84
N THR A 105 -25.79 -14.15 -12.05
CA THR A 105 -24.76 -13.98 -13.09
C THR A 105 -24.66 -12.54 -13.55
N ALA A 106 -25.79 -11.90 -13.88
CA ALA A 106 -25.80 -10.50 -14.32
C ALA A 106 -25.34 -9.55 -13.20
N ARG A 107 -25.78 -9.80 -11.96
CA ARG A 107 -25.34 -9.05 -10.78
C ARG A 107 -23.83 -9.13 -10.58
N MET A 108 -23.29 -10.34 -10.69
CA MET A 108 -21.85 -10.57 -10.55
C MET A 108 -21.05 -9.96 -11.70
N SER A 109 -21.59 -9.97 -12.92
CA SER A 109 -20.97 -9.31 -14.07
C SER A 109 -20.82 -7.80 -13.84
N LEU A 110 -21.91 -7.12 -13.43
CA LEU A 110 -21.88 -5.69 -13.07
C LEU A 110 -20.81 -5.39 -12.02
N LEU A 111 -20.82 -6.13 -10.91
CA LEU A 111 -19.90 -5.89 -9.80
C LEU A 111 -18.44 -6.21 -10.16
N ARG A 112 -18.19 -7.24 -10.98
CA ARG A 112 -16.84 -7.53 -11.50
C ARG A 112 -16.32 -6.39 -12.37
N GLY A 113 -17.20 -5.75 -13.14
CA GLY A 113 -16.88 -4.55 -13.93
C GLY A 113 -16.32 -3.40 -13.10
N PHE A 114 -16.64 -3.32 -11.81
CA PHE A 114 -16.09 -2.31 -10.89
C PHE A 114 -15.09 -2.87 -9.87
N GLY A 115 -14.77 -4.17 -9.96
CA GLY A 115 -13.89 -4.86 -9.00
C GLY A 115 -14.49 -5.08 -7.61
N LEU A 116 -15.82 -5.09 -7.48
CA LEU A 116 -16.53 -5.12 -6.20
C LEU A 116 -17.13 -6.50 -5.86
N HIS A 117 -17.27 -6.77 -4.57
CA HIS A 117 -18.12 -7.85 -4.05
C HIS A 117 -19.56 -7.37 -3.83
N PHE A 118 -20.51 -8.30 -3.90
CA PHE A 118 -21.88 -8.03 -3.47
C PHE A 118 -21.95 -8.10 -1.94
N VAL A 119 -21.53 -7.04 -1.27
CA VAL A 119 -21.52 -6.98 0.19
C VAL A 119 -22.04 -5.64 0.69
N LYS A 120 -22.95 -5.68 1.67
CA LYS A 120 -23.47 -4.47 2.30
C LYS A 120 -22.41 -3.96 3.28
N ASN A 121 -21.66 -2.95 2.85
CA ASN A 121 -20.56 -2.42 3.64
C ASN A 121 -21.11 -1.70 4.89
N THR A 122 -20.65 -2.11 6.08
CA THR A 122 -21.09 -1.51 7.34
C THR A 122 -20.55 -0.09 7.55
N PHE A 123 -19.40 0.24 6.94
CA PHE A 123 -18.74 1.53 7.11
C PHE A 123 -19.55 2.69 6.53
N TRP A 124 -20.39 2.45 5.52
CA TRP A 124 -21.29 3.46 4.94
C TRP A 124 -22.33 4.01 5.93
N LYS A 125 -22.45 3.41 7.12
CA LYS A 125 -23.37 3.86 8.17
C LYS A 125 -22.74 4.88 9.14
N ILE A 126 -21.44 5.09 9.05
CA ILE A 126 -20.71 6.05 9.87
C ILE A 126 -20.57 7.32 9.03
N ASN A 127 -20.98 8.46 9.59
CA ASN A 127 -20.81 9.75 8.94
C ASN A 127 -19.36 10.22 9.03
N ASN A 128 -19.00 11.26 8.26
CA ASN A 128 -17.68 11.89 8.29
C ASN A 128 -16.52 10.93 8.00
N SER A 129 -16.79 9.84 7.27
CA SER A 129 -15.79 8.83 6.93
C SER A 129 -16.19 8.06 5.68
N SER A 130 -15.18 7.66 4.92
CA SER A 130 -15.31 6.87 3.70
C SER A 130 -14.29 5.73 3.74
N PRO A 131 -14.69 4.45 3.63
CA PRO A 131 -13.73 3.34 3.67
C PRO A 131 -12.66 3.43 2.58
N TYR A 132 -12.95 4.11 1.47
CA TYR A 132 -12.05 4.28 0.33
C TYR A 132 -11.00 5.37 0.56
N GLU A 133 -11.30 6.38 1.37
CA GLU A 133 -10.38 7.48 1.72
C GLU A 133 -9.52 7.11 2.92
N VAL A 134 -10.11 6.43 3.90
CA VAL A 134 -9.51 6.16 5.21
C VAL A 134 -8.56 4.98 5.18
N TYR A 135 -8.71 4.04 4.23
CA TYR A 135 -7.72 2.99 3.99
C TYR A 135 -6.38 3.65 3.68
N SER A 136 -5.38 3.35 4.50
CA SER A 136 -4.11 4.08 4.51
C SER A 136 -2.99 3.22 3.97
N TYR A 137 -2.03 3.85 3.30
CA TYR A 137 -0.82 3.19 2.83
C TYR A 137 -0.01 2.64 4.00
N ASP A 138 0.00 1.33 4.17
CA ASP A 138 0.77 0.70 5.21
C ASP A 138 2.19 0.34 4.70
N ILE A 139 3.21 1.00 5.24
CA ILE A 139 4.60 0.88 4.75
C ILE A 139 5.15 -0.54 4.90
N PRO A 140 5.13 -1.18 6.10
CA PRO A 140 5.68 -2.52 6.27
C PRO A 140 5.09 -3.53 5.30
N HIS A 141 3.76 -3.61 5.20
CA HIS A 141 3.15 -4.62 4.34
C HIS A 141 3.15 -4.24 2.86
N SER A 142 3.06 -2.96 2.49
CA SER A 142 3.02 -2.51 1.09
C SER A 142 4.40 -2.33 0.48
N PHE A 143 5.35 -1.78 1.23
CA PHE A 143 6.68 -1.42 0.74
C PHE A 143 7.74 -2.45 1.15
N ASP A 144 8.03 -2.55 2.45
CA ASP A 144 9.20 -3.32 2.95
C ASP A 144 9.04 -4.81 2.63
N ILE A 145 7.86 -5.38 2.94
CA ILE A 145 7.50 -6.75 2.59
C ILE A 145 6.99 -6.83 1.15
N GLY A 146 6.15 -5.89 0.75
CA GLY A 146 5.48 -5.89 -0.55
C GLY A 146 6.46 -5.66 -1.67
N GLU A 147 6.76 -4.40 -1.96
CA GLU A 147 7.61 -4.00 -3.08
C GLU A 147 9.03 -4.56 -3.04
N TRP A 148 9.66 -4.57 -1.86
CA TRP A 148 11.06 -4.97 -1.72
C TRP A 148 11.23 -6.48 -1.52
N SER A 149 10.86 -7.01 -0.35
CA SER A 149 11.11 -8.40 0.05
C SER A 149 10.51 -9.45 -0.90
N LYS A 150 9.27 -9.25 -1.36
CA LYS A 150 8.58 -10.24 -2.22
C LYS A 150 8.84 -10.07 -3.70
N HIS A 151 9.33 -8.91 -4.15
CA HIS A 151 9.45 -8.62 -5.58
C HIS A 151 10.86 -8.34 -6.07
N LEU A 152 11.53 -7.29 -5.58
CA LEU A 152 12.87 -6.93 -6.05
C LEU A 152 13.98 -7.78 -5.42
N TRP A 153 13.85 -8.13 -4.14
CA TRP A 153 14.84 -8.94 -3.43
C TRP A 153 15.01 -10.36 -4.05
N PRO A 154 13.94 -11.12 -4.34
CA PRO A 154 14.09 -12.45 -4.93
C PRO A 154 14.63 -12.37 -6.36
N LEU A 155 14.25 -11.35 -7.12
CA LEU A 155 14.78 -11.10 -8.46
C LEU A 155 16.29 -10.84 -8.41
N LEU A 156 16.75 -10.01 -7.46
CA LEU A 156 18.18 -9.77 -7.25
C LEU A 156 18.93 -11.06 -6.92
N LEU A 157 18.38 -11.88 -6.02
CA LEU A 157 18.97 -13.17 -5.66
C LEU A 157 18.99 -14.17 -6.80
N GLU A 158 18.01 -14.12 -7.70
CA GLU A 158 17.95 -14.93 -8.91
C GLU A 158 19.02 -14.51 -9.92
N VAL A 159 19.09 -13.20 -10.25
CA VAL A 159 20.08 -12.64 -11.18
C VAL A 159 21.51 -12.86 -10.67
N LEU A 160 21.72 -12.77 -9.36
CA LEU A 160 23.03 -12.96 -8.73
C LEU A 160 23.18 -14.32 -8.05
N LYS A 161 22.43 -15.34 -8.46
CA LYS A 161 22.49 -16.70 -7.89
C LYS A 161 23.92 -17.25 -7.72
N PRO A 162 24.84 -17.17 -8.71
CA PRO A 162 26.21 -17.67 -8.53
C PRO A 162 27.08 -16.78 -7.63
N LEU A 163 26.63 -15.55 -7.32
CA LEU A 163 27.38 -14.53 -6.58
C LEU A 163 26.75 -14.22 -5.21
N LYS A 164 25.78 -15.01 -4.73
CA LYS A 164 25.13 -14.81 -3.41
C LYS A 164 26.14 -14.66 -2.26
N ASN A 165 27.20 -15.47 -2.27
CA ASN A 165 28.27 -15.40 -1.28
C ASN A 165 29.01 -14.05 -1.28
N LYS A 166 29.14 -13.38 -2.44
CA LYS A 166 29.74 -12.05 -2.56
C LYS A 166 28.82 -10.97 -1.98
N ILE A 167 27.50 -11.09 -2.17
CA ILE A 167 26.52 -10.19 -1.55
C ILE A 167 26.67 -10.26 -0.02
N SER A 168 26.61 -11.47 0.57
CA SER A 168 26.77 -11.66 2.02
C SER A 168 28.13 -11.18 2.52
N ARG A 169 29.20 -11.37 1.74
CA ARG A 169 30.55 -10.88 2.09
C ARG A 169 30.61 -9.35 2.11
N SER A 170 29.98 -8.67 1.16
CA SER A 170 29.88 -7.21 1.14
C SER A 170 29.04 -6.71 2.31
N MET A 171 27.90 -7.36 2.58
CA MET A 171 27.03 -6.99 3.71
C MET A 171 27.73 -7.11 5.06
N ARG A 172 28.59 -8.12 5.26
CA ARG A 172 29.42 -8.25 6.47
C ARG A 172 30.38 -7.09 6.68
N LYS A 173 30.82 -6.42 5.62
CA LYS A 173 31.73 -5.28 5.67
C LYS A 173 31.03 -3.96 5.95
N ILE A 174 29.70 -3.92 5.94
CA ILE A 174 28.95 -2.73 6.29
C ILE A 174 29.29 -2.35 7.75
N PRO A 175 29.69 -1.09 8.01
CA PRO A 175 29.96 -0.62 9.36
C PRO A 175 28.76 -0.84 10.27
N ARG A 176 29.02 -1.20 11.53
CA ARG A 176 27.96 -1.30 12.53
C ARG A 176 27.46 0.08 12.89
N TRP A 177 26.15 0.21 12.99
CA TRP A 177 25.49 1.45 13.43
C TRP A 177 24.35 1.13 14.38
N ARG A 178 24.05 2.05 15.31
CA ARG A 178 22.96 1.86 16.28
C ARG A 178 21.62 1.79 15.55
N GLY A 179 20.86 0.71 15.78
CA GLY A 179 19.55 0.51 15.13
C GLY A 179 19.62 0.07 13.68
N LEU A 180 20.78 -0.38 13.21
CA LEU A 180 20.95 -1.06 11.92
C LEU A 180 21.32 -2.52 12.17
N LYS A 181 20.47 -3.45 11.72
CA LYS A 181 20.77 -4.89 11.80
C LYS A 181 21.95 -5.24 10.91
N HIS A 182 22.87 -6.06 11.44
CA HIS A 182 24.03 -6.55 10.70
C HIS A 182 23.79 -7.98 10.24
N PHE A 183 24.05 -8.26 8.97
CA PHE A 183 23.73 -9.55 8.36
C PHE A 183 25.00 -10.29 7.95
N SER A 184 25.22 -11.46 8.56
CA SER A 184 26.33 -12.36 8.20
C SER A 184 26.10 -13.09 6.88
N ALA A 185 24.84 -13.44 6.60
CA ALA A 185 24.40 -14.25 5.47
C ALA A 185 23.15 -13.66 4.79
N ALA A 186 23.20 -12.38 4.41
CA ALA A 186 22.03 -11.67 3.86
C ALA A 186 21.38 -12.40 2.67
N ALA A 187 22.16 -12.96 1.74
CA ALA A 187 21.64 -13.62 0.54
C ALA A 187 20.98 -15.00 0.76
N GLU A 188 21.01 -15.49 2.00
CA GLU A 188 20.34 -16.72 2.47
C GLU A 188 19.01 -16.42 3.19
N ILE A 189 18.68 -15.13 3.35
CA ILE A 189 17.43 -14.71 3.97
C ILE A 189 16.29 -14.82 2.96
N ASP A 190 15.55 -15.92 3.06
CA ASP A 190 14.33 -16.14 2.30
C ASP A 190 13.09 -15.59 3.03
N PHE A 191 13.14 -15.49 4.36
CA PHE A 191 12.08 -14.93 5.20
C PHE A 191 12.66 -14.19 6.40
N ALA A 192 12.15 -12.99 6.68
CA ALA A 192 12.46 -12.18 7.84
C ALA A 192 11.34 -11.18 8.11
N ASP A 193 11.40 -10.50 9.25
CA ASP A 193 10.53 -9.37 9.54
C ASP A 193 10.77 -8.17 8.59
N ASP A 194 9.82 -7.26 8.57
CA ASP A 194 9.83 -6.02 7.80
C ASP A 194 11.07 -5.15 8.10
N ASN A 195 11.44 -5.04 9.37
CA ASN A 195 12.61 -4.28 9.82
C ASN A 195 13.92 -4.84 9.23
N SER A 196 14.04 -6.15 9.14
CA SER A 196 15.18 -6.82 8.53
C SER A 196 15.28 -6.50 7.04
N PHE A 197 14.16 -6.59 6.31
CA PHE A 197 14.16 -6.27 4.89
C PHE A 197 14.42 -4.78 4.63
N ARG A 198 13.92 -3.90 5.48
CA ARG A 198 14.23 -2.47 5.46
C ARG A 198 15.73 -2.23 5.67
N ASP A 199 16.35 -2.90 6.64
CA ASP A 199 17.79 -2.77 6.90
C ASP A 199 18.65 -3.35 5.77
N ILE A 200 18.21 -4.43 5.13
CA ILE A 200 18.85 -4.94 3.90
C ILE A 200 18.79 -3.87 2.81
N LEU A 201 17.61 -3.25 2.58
CA LEU A 201 17.44 -2.22 1.53
C LEU A 201 18.39 -1.03 1.73
N LYS A 202 18.54 -0.54 2.96
CA LYS A 202 19.47 0.56 3.30
C LYS A 202 20.92 0.26 2.91
N CYS A 203 21.32 -1.01 2.89
CA CYS A 203 22.71 -1.42 2.73
C CYS A 203 23.02 -2.08 1.38
N ILE A 204 22.00 -2.46 0.60
CA ILE A 204 22.19 -3.39 -0.51
C ILE A 204 22.91 -2.78 -1.72
N VAL A 205 22.65 -1.51 -2.04
CA VAL A 205 23.19 -0.84 -3.24
C VAL A 205 24.72 -0.94 -3.34
N PRO A 206 25.52 -0.55 -2.32
CA PRO A 206 26.98 -0.70 -2.37
C PRO A 206 27.45 -2.17 -2.34
N CYS A 207 26.59 -3.11 -1.94
CA CYS A 207 26.91 -4.53 -1.93
C CYS A 207 26.80 -5.21 -3.30
N ILE A 208 26.04 -4.62 -4.23
CA ILE A 208 25.70 -5.23 -5.52
C ILE A 208 26.19 -4.46 -6.74
N VAL A 209 26.52 -3.17 -6.61
CA VAL A 209 26.88 -2.30 -7.74
C VAL A 209 28.07 -2.83 -8.56
N GLN A 210 29.03 -3.47 -7.91
CA GLN A 210 30.22 -4.09 -8.48
C GLN A 210 29.98 -5.52 -9.00
N LEU A 211 28.81 -6.10 -8.71
CA LEU A 211 28.46 -7.47 -9.10
C LEU A 211 27.59 -7.51 -10.37
N LEU A 212 27.06 -6.37 -10.78
CA LEU A 212 26.19 -6.21 -11.95
C LEU A 212 26.90 -5.37 -13.02
N PRO A 213 26.51 -5.48 -14.30
CA PRO A 213 27.09 -4.68 -15.37
C PRO A 213 26.93 -3.17 -15.14
N SER A 214 27.84 -2.39 -15.72
CA SER A 214 27.69 -0.93 -15.79
C SER A 214 26.31 -0.56 -16.32
N ASN A 215 25.67 0.43 -15.70
CA ASN A 215 24.30 0.87 -16.03
C ASN A 215 23.20 -0.20 -15.87
N SER A 216 23.41 -1.22 -15.02
CA SER A 216 22.38 -2.21 -14.68
C SER A 216 21.04 -1.55 -14.29
N SER A 217 19.98 -1.91 -15.03
CA SER A 217 18.62 -1.47 -14.76
C SER A 217 18.15 -1.88 -13.37
N LEU A 218 18.55 -3.07 -12.91
CA LEU A 218 18.20 -3.58 -11.59
C LEU A 218 18.83 -2.74 -10.46
N VAL A 219 20.12 -2.38 -10.56
CA VAL A 219 20.76 -1.49 -9.56
C VAL A 219 20.07 -0.12 -9.52
N GLN A 220 19.77 0.46 -10.69
CA GLN A 220 19.07 1.74 -10.77
C GLN A 220 17.66 1.66 -10.17
N CYS A 221 16.92 0.58 -10.44
CA CYS A 221 15.59 0.34 -9.93
C CYS A 221 15.60 0.21 -8.39
N ILE A 222 16.50 -0.61 -7.84
CA ILE A 222 16.65 -0.80 -6.38
C ILE A 222 17.05 0.51 -5.70
N ARG A 223 17.96 1.28 -6.31
CA ARG A 223 18.35 2.60 -5.78
C ARG A 223 17.16 3.55 -5.71
N ILE A 224 16.31 3.60 -6.72
CA ILE A 224 15.12 4.46 -6.71
C ILE A 224 14.08 3.93 -5.69
N CYS A 225 13.92 2.61 -5.59
CA CYS A 225 13.10 1.97 -4.55
C CYS A 225 13.53 2.41 -3.14
N ASP A 226 14.84 2.40 -2.85
CA ASP A 226 15.40 2.87 -1.57
C ASP A 226 15.14 4.37 -1.33
N ILE A 227 15.27 5.21 -2.36
CA ILE A 227 14.94 6.65 -2.26
C ILE A 227 13.46 6.86 -1.94
N LEU A 228 12.56 6.18 -2.66
CA LEU A 228 11.11 6.25 -2.40
C LEU A 228 10.80 5.80 -0.97
N ARG A 229 11.39 4.68 -0.52
CA ARG A 229 11.21 4.17 0.84
C ARG A 229 11.72 5.14 1.92
N SER A 230 12.84 5.80 1.65
CA SER A 230 13.44 6.78 2.55
C SER A 230 12.55 8.00 2.71
N LEU A 231 12.04 8.57 1.62
CA LEU A 231 11.09 9.68 1.63
C LEU A 231 9.78 9.31 2.35
N ALA A 232 9.27 8.10 2.09
CA ALA A 232 8.07 7.59 2.75
C ALA A 232 8.21 7.46 4.28
N GLY A 233 9.44 7.27 4.78
CA GLY A 233 9.74 7.08 6.19
C GLY A 233 10.12 8.35 6.95
N PHE A 234 9.98 9.54 6.36
CA PHE A 234 10.28 10.79 7.06
C PHE A 234 9.21 11.11 8.11
N ARG A 235 9.67 11.47 9.31
CA ARG A 235 8.81 11.91 10.42
C ARG A 235 8.22 13.29 10.20
N VAL A 236 9.07 14.18 9.68
CA VAL A 236 8.71 15.55 9.32
C VAL A 236 8.77 15.61 7.81
N ILE A 237 7.62 15.82 7.20
CA ILE A 237 7.47 15.81 5.76
C ILE A 237 6.82 17.11 5.30
N SER A 238 7.25 17.58 4.14
CA SER A 238 6.79 18.83 3.56
C SER A 238 6.33 18.58 2.13
N GLU A 239 5.57 19.51 1.57
CA GLU A 239 5.10 19.45 0.19
C GLU A 239 6.25 19.20 -0.80
N LYS A 240 7.39 19.87 -0.60
CA LYS A 240 8.61 19.65 -1.40
C LYS A 240 9.08 18.20 -1.41
N HIS A 241 8.99 17.49 -0.27
CA HIS A 241 9.33 16.07 -0.22
C HIS A 241 8.35 15.22 -1.03
N MET A 242 7.07 15.59 -1.07
CA MET A 242 6.05 14.92 -1.89
C MET A 242 6.23 15.19 -3.38
N ASP A 243 6.66 16.37 -3.78
CA ASP A 243 7.01 16.66 -5.17
C ASP A 243 8.23 15.84 -5.64
N ILE A 244 9.22 15.71 -4.76
CA ILE A 244 10.37 14.83 -5.00
C ILE A 244 9.91 13.38 -5.11
N TYR A 245 9.03 12.91 -4.20
CA TYR A 245 8.49 11.55 -4.25
C TYR A 245 7.75 11.27 -5.56
N ARG A 246 6.85 12.17 -5.99
CA ARG A 246 6.14 12.08 -7.29
C ARG A 246 7.12 12.03 -8.47
N THR A 247 8.17 12.85 -8.43
CA THR A 247 9.25 12.81 -9.45
C THR A 247 9.95 11.45 -9.49
N PHE A 248 10.23 10.86 -8.32
CA PHE A 248 10.85 9.54 -8.26
C PHE A 248 9.89 8.41 -8.64
N LEU A 249 8.57 8.53 -8.45
CA LEU A 249 7.59 7.56 -8.97
C LEU A 249 7.68 7.45 -10.48
N VAL A 250 7.76 8.58 -11.20
CA VAL A 250 7.90 8.57 -12.67
C VAL A 250 9.22 7.92 -13.11
N LYS A 251 10.32 8.19 -12.37
CA LYS A 251 11.61 7.54 -12.64
C LYS A 251 11.56 6.04 -12.32
N TYR A 252 10.86 5.67 -11.26
CA TYR A 252 10.71 4.29 -10.83
C TYR A 252 9.91 3.47 -11.84
N GLU A 253 8.81 4.01 -12.36
CA GLU A 253 8.04 3.40 -13.44
C GLU A 253 8.94 3.10 -14.66
N LYS A 254 9.74 4.08 -15.09
CA LYS A 254 10.69 3.89 -16.21
C LYS A 254 11.70 2.79 -15.92
N CYS A 255 12.21 2.70 -14.69
CA CYS A 255 13.15 1.65 -14.30
C CYS A 255 12.48 0.28 -14.21
N CYS A 256 11.25 0.20 -13.69
CA CYS A 256 10.46 -1.03 -13.66
C CYS A 256 10.19 -1.57 -15.07
N LYS A 257 9.90 -0.68 -16.04
CA LYS A 257 9.77 -1.04 -17.46
C LYS A 257 11.06 -1.65 -18.01
N LYS A 258 12.23 -1.06 -17.72
CA LYS A 258 13.54 -1.62 -18.12
C LYS A 258 13.83 -2.96 -17.45
N VAL A 259 13.58 -3.08 -16.14
CA VAL A 259 13.75 -4.35 -15.42
C VAL A 259 12.80 -5.44 -15.96
N THR A 260 11.60 -5.06 -16.40
CA THR A 260 10.69 -5.98 -17.10
C THR A 260 11.29 -6.48 -18.41
N GLN A 261 11.90 -5.59 -19.20
CA GLN A 261 12.55 -5.93 -20.48
C GLN A 261 13.79 -6.81 -20.27
N ASP A 262 14.64 -6.46 -19.31
CA ASP A 262 15.93 -7.12 -19.09
C ASP A 262 15.80 -8.45 -18.33
N HIS A 263 14.78 -8.58 -17.47
CA HIS A 263 14.66 -9.70 -16.53
C HIS A 263 13.26 -10.34 -16.45
N GLY A 264 12.30 -9.91 -17.26
CA GLY A 264 10.96 -10.51 -17.31
C GLY A 264 10.08 -10.26 -16.07
N LYS A 265 10.50 -9.39 -15.15
CA LYS A 265 9.75 -9.10 -13.91
C LYS A 265 8.42 -8.42 -14.22
N LYS A 266 7.33 -8.96 -13.68
CA LYS A 266 6.00 -8.34 -13.78
C LYS A 266 5.69 -7.50 -12.53
N PHE A 267 5.51 -6.19 -12.71
CA PHE A 267 5.15 -5.23 -11.66
C PHE A 267 3.63 -5.02 -11.50
N GLN A 268 2.83 -5.83 -12.20
CA GLN A 268 1.36 -5.71 -12.23
C GLN A 268 0.72 -6.31 -10.97
N TYR A 269 0.90 -5.67 -9.81
CA TYR A 269 0.30 -6.10 -8.54
C TYR A 269 -0.16 -4.90 -7.69
N PRO A 270 -1.19 -5.05 -6.83
CA PRO A 270 -1.78 -3.91 -6.11
C PRO A 270 -0.80 -3.15 -5.20
N LYS A 271 0.16 -3.84 -4.58
CA LYS A 271 1.13 -3.19 -3.68
C LYS A 271 2.07 -2.24 -4.42
N HIS A 272 2.46 -2.56 -5.65
CA HIS A 272 3.21 -1.66 -6.53
C HIS A 272 2.38 -0.41 -6.86
N HIS A 273 1.13 -0.61 -7.27
CA HIS A 273 0.23 0.48 -7.57
C HIS A 273 -0.01 1.40 -6.37
N ASN A 274 -0.14 0.83 -5.16
CA ASN A 274 -0.38 1.62 -3.95
C ASN A 274 0.69 2.68 -3.66
N LEU A 275 1.88 2.59 -4.25
CA LEU A 275 2.92 3.61 -4.15
C LEU A 275 2.43 5.01 -4.57
N VAL A 276 1.47 5.08 -5.51
CA VAL A 276 0.90 6.36 -5.99
C VAL A 276 0.00 7.04 -4.97
N HIS A 277 -0.52 6.29 -4.00
CA HIS A 277 -1.48 6.79 -3.01
C HIS A 277 -0.83 7.36 -1.75
N LEU A 278 0.49 7.17 -1.59
CA LEU A 278 1.20 7.65 -0.42
C LEU A 278 1.17 9.17 -0.27
N PRO A 279 1.40 10.00 -1.32
CA PRO A 279 1.35 11.45 -1.18
C PRO A 279 0.01 11.95 -0.64
N ASP A 280 -1.10 11.45 -1.20
CA ASP A 280 -2.44 11.82 -0.75
C ASP A 280 -2.70 11.35 0.68
N ASP A 281 -2.20 10.17 1.08
CA ASP A 281 -2.32 9.71 2.47
C ASP A 281 -1.54 10.62 3.43
N ILE A 282 -0.35 11.07 3.02
CA ILE A 282 0.47 11.96 3.85
C ILE A 282 -0.19 13.33 4.02
N GLU A 283 -0.72 13.88 2.93
CA GLU A 283 -1.43 15.16 2.96
C GLU A 283 -2.68 15.10 3.84
N ASN A 284 -3.44 14.01 3.77
CA ASN A 284 -4.70 13.88 4.51
C ASN A 284 -4.52 13.37 5.95
N LYS A 285 -3.46 12.63 6.26
CA LYS A 285 -3.32 11.85 7.52
C LYS A 285 -2.00 12.08 8.26
N GLY A 286 -1.12 12.92 7.72
CA GLY A 286 0.19 13.19 8.28
C GLY A 286 1.21 12.09 7.95
N CYS A 287 2.31 12.04 8.69
CA CYS A 287 3.37 11.08 8.40
C CYS A 287 2.94 9.63 8.66
N THR A 288 3.64 8.71 8.02
CA THR A 288 3.32 7.27 8.00
C THR A 288 3.46 6.60 9.35
N GLU A 289 4.16 7.20 10.32
CA GLU A 289 4.19 6.73 11.71
C GLU A 289 2.80 6.73 12.37
N ASN A 290 1.86 7.55 11.88
CA ASN A 290 0.49 7.61 12.42
C ASN A 290 -0.39 6.43 12.01
N TYR A 291 -0.02 5.69 10.95
CA TYR A 291 -0.90 4.71 10.31
C TYR A 291 -0.21 3.51 9.69
N SER A 292 1.09 3.32 9.90
CA SER A 292 1.78 2.08 9.54
C SER A 292 1.68 1.10 10.71
N THR A 293 1.44 -0.17 10.41
CA THR A 293 1.30 -1.25 11.41
C THR A 293 2.64 -1.83 11.82
#